data_AF-A0AAJ0W032-F1
#
_entry.id   AF-A0AAJ0W032-F1
#
_cell.length_a   1.000
_cell.length_b   1.000
_cell.length_c   1.000
_cell.angle_alpha   90.00
_cell.angle_beta   90.00
_cell.angle_gamma   90.00
#
_symmetry.space_group_name_H-M   'P 1'
#
loop_
_entity.id
_entity.type
_entity.pdbx_description
1 polymer ?
#
loop_
_entity_poly.entity_id
_entity_poly.type
_entity_poly.pdbx_seq_one_letter_code
_entity_poly.pdbx_strand_id
1 'polypeptide(L)'
;MSRSWVLPFLIAALAGAAIWALSPLLTGRAEPWDAGLYYSGALLAAGLLSGITAPKPLWAHYLGGIAGQALYLLLFLPSSPLMAVGLVFLLVWSLLLLVGAYAGARVRMR
;
A
#
# COMPACT_ATOMS: atom_id res chain seq x y z
N MET A 1 1.29 24.06 -13.45
CA MET A 1 2.05 23.46 -12.32
C MET A 1 1.97 21.94 -12.45
N SER A 2 3.07 21.26 -12.75
CA SER A 2 3.11 19.80 -12.61
C SER A 2 2.86 19.49 -11.13
N ARG A 3 1.78 18.77 -10.82
CA ARG A 3 1.55 18.33 -9.44
C ARG A 3 2.67 17.34 -9.08
N SER A 4 3.49 17.67 -8.10
CA SER A 4 4.58 16.81 -7.63
C SER A 4 4.01 15.46 -7.21
N TRP A 5 4.50 14.38 -7.82
CA TRP A 5 4.08 13.00 -7.56
C TRP A 5 4.90 12.34 -6.45
N VAL A 6 6.03 12.96 -6.07
CA VAL A 6 7.00 12.41 -5.11
C VAL A 6 6.36 12.21 -3.73
N LEU A 7 5.64 13.21 -3.22
CA LEU A 7 5.03 13.12 -1.90
C LEU A 7 3.97 12.01 -1.79
N PRO A 8 2.93 11.95 -2.66
CA PRO A 8 1.94 10.87 -2.59
C PRO A 8 2.56 9.48 -2.81
N PHE A 9 3.59 9.40 -3.66
CA PHE A 9 4.36 8.16 -3.85
C PHE A 9 5.06 7.73 -2.56
N LEU A 10 5.83 8.60 -1.93
CA LEU A 10 6.59 8.26 -0.71
C LEU A 10 5.69 7.92 0.46
N ILE A 11 4.59 8.64 0.65
CA ILE A 11 3.62 8.33 1.71
C ILE A 11 3.02 6.94 1.49
N ALA A 12 2.56 6.65 0.26
CA ALA A 12 1.96 5.36 -0.03
C ALA A 12 2.99 4.21 0.04
N ALA A 13 4.24 4.45 -0.35
CA ALA A 13 5.32 3.47 -0.22
C ALA A 13 5.62 3.15 1.24
N LEU A 14 5.76 4.17 2.09
CA LEU A 14 5.97 3.97 3.52
C LEU A 14 4.77 3.26 4.15
N ALA A 15 3.54 3.63 3.78
CA ALA A 15 2.34 2.97 4.28
C ALA A 15 2.25 1.51 3.82
N GLY A 16 2.55 1.22 2.55
CA GLY A 16 2.62 -0.14 2.01
C GLY A 16 3.63 -1.01 2.74
N ALA A 17 4.85 -0.51 2.96
CA ALA A 17 5.86 -1.22 3.74
C ALA A 17 5.44 -1.41 5.21
N ALA A 18 4.78 -0.41 5.81
CA ALA A 18 4.30 -0.49 7.20
C ALA A 18 3.22 -1.56 7.40
N ILE A 19 2.33 -1.79 6.43
CA ILE A 19 1.34 -2.90 6.49
C ILE A 19 2.05 -4.23 6.68
N TRP A 20 3.14 -4.45 5.94
CA TRP A 20 3.93 -5.67 6.05
C TRP A 20 4.71 -5.74 7.36
N ALA A 21 5.40 -4.66 7.72
CA ALA A 21 6.19 -4.58 8.94
C ALA A 21 5.37 -4.81 10.22
N LEU A 22 4.12 -4.35 10.23
CA LEU A 22 3.22 -4.48 11.37
C LEU A 22 2.43 -5.79 11.38
N SER A 23 2.38 -6.52 10.26
CA SER A 23 1.60 -7.76 10.15
C SER A 23 1.96 -8.80 11.21
N PRO A 24 3.25 -9.13 11.48
CA PRO A 24 3.59 -10.12 12.50
C PRO A 24 3.10 -9.72 13.90
N LEU A 25 3.22 -8.44 14.23
CA LEU A 25 2.84 -7.91 15.54
C LEU A 25 1.31 -7.89 15.73
N LEU A 26 0.57 -7.52 14.68
CA LEU A 26 -0.88 -7.32 14.77
C LEU A 26 -1.69 -8.58 14.51
N THR A 27 -1.14 -9.55 13.78
CA THR A 27 -1.89 -10.71 13.27
C THR A 27 -1.22 -12.05 13.51
N GLY A 28 0.05 -12.05 13.93
CA GLY A 28 0.87 -13.26 14.02
C GLY A 28 1.27 -13.84 12.66
N ARG A 29 0.95 -13.18 11.54
CA ARG A 29 1.30 -13.62 10.18
C ARG A 29 2.40 -12.76 9.59
N ALA A 30 3.40 -13.41 9.01
CA ALA A 30 4.50 -12.74 8.33
C ALA A 30 4.00 -12.02 7.07
N GLU A 31 3.17 -12.70 6.28
CA GLU A 31 2.57 -12.13 5.09
C GLU A 31 1.16 -11.59 5.42
N PRO A 32 0.88 -10.30 5.20
CA PRO A 32 -0.38 -9.71 5.63
C PRO A 32 -1.59 -10.31 4.91
N TRP A 33 -1.44 -10.78 3.68
CA TRP A 33 -2.52 -11.42 2.94
C TRP A 33 -3.00 -12.75 3.55
N ASP A 34 -2.22 -13.37 4.45
CA ASP A 34 -2.65 -14.55 5.21
C ASP A 34 -3.52 -14.17 6.42
N ALA A 35 -3.61 -12.88 6.75
CA ALA A 35 -4.33 -12.37 7.92
C ALA A 35 -5.78 -11.94 7.63
N GLY A 36 -6.39 -12.46 6.56
CA GLY A 36 -7.79 -12.24 6.23
C GLY A 36 -8.15 -10.75 6.06
N LEU A 37 -9.12 -10.26 6.83
CA LEU A 37 -9.63 -8.89 6.71
C LEU A 37 -8.59 -7.80 7.03
N TYR A 38 -7.54 -8.14 7.79
CA TYR A 38 -6.48 -7.19 8.14
C TYR A 38 -5.88 -6.56 6.89
N TYR A 39 -5.53 -7.36 5.88
CA TYR A 39 -4.84 -6.84 4.70
C TYR A 39 -5.72 -5.88 3.89
N SER A 40 -6.95 -6.26 3.60
CA SER A 40 -7.92 -5.40 2.92
C SER A 40 -8.17 -4.10 3.68
N GLY A 41 -8.37 -4.18 5.00
CA GLY A 41 -8.64 -3.02 5.84
C GLY A 41 -7.44 -2.08 5.92
N ALA A 42 -6.23 -2.64 6.09
CA ALA A 42 -4.99 -1.89 6.17
C ALA A 42 -4.68 -1.18 4.85
N LEU A 43 -4.90 -1.84 3.70
CA LEU A 43 -4.74 -1.20 2.38
C LEU A 43 -5.71 -0.03 2.19
N LEU A 44 -7.00 -0.23 2.49
CA LEU A 44 -8.01 0.83 2.40
C LEU A 44 -7.68 2.01 3.32
N ALA A 45 -7.31 1.73 4.57
CA ALA A 45 -6.95 2.75 5.56
C ALA A 45 -5.68 3.51 5.17
N ALA A 46 -4.62 2.80 4.76
CA ALA A 46 -3.38 3.38 4.25
C ALA A 46 -3.64 4.28 3.04
N GLY A 47 -4.45 3.80 2.09
CA GLY A 47 -4.91 4.57 0.95
C GLY A 47 -5.62 5.84 1.39
N LEU A 48 -6.65 5.71 2.23
CA LEU A 48 -7.46 6.82 2.72
C LEU A 48 -6.60 7.91 3.35
N LEU A 49 -5.74 7.54 4.29
CA LEU A 49 -4.83 8.47 4.96
C LEU A 49 -3.86 9.12 3.97
N SER A 50 -3.30 8.34 3.06
CA SER A 50 -2.40 8.85 2.02
C SER A 50 -3.10 9.88 1.12
N GLY A 51 -4.34 9.60 0.68
CA GLY A 51 -5.14 10.50 -0.14
C GLY A 51 -5.59 11.77 0.59
N ILE A 52 -5.87 11.69 1.90
CA ILE A 52 -6.16 12.89 2.72
C ILE A 52 -4.94 13.81 2.81
N THR A 53 -3.74 13.22 2.97
CA THR A 53 -2.49 13.97 3.12
C THR A 53 -1.99 14.56 1.79
N ALA A 54 -2.04 13.78 0.71
CA ALA A 54 -1.54 14.18 -0.60
C ALA A 54 -2.55 13.82 -1.71
N PRO A 55 -3.58 14.64 -1.98
CA PRO A 55 -4.75 14.22 -2.76
C PRO A 55 -4.53 13.89 -4.25
N LYS A 56 -3.43 14.34 -4.86
CA LYS A 56 -3.11 14.12 -6.27
C LYS A 56 -1.59 14.04 -6.49
N PRO A 57 -1.14 13.31 -7.53
CA PRO A 57 -1.95 12.48 -8.43
C PRO A 57 -2.23 11.07 -7.87
N LEU A 58 -3.42 10.53 -8.16
CA LEU A 58 -3.86 9.23 -7.62
C LEU A 58 -2.98 8.05 -8.02
N TRP A 59 -2.43 8.06 -9.24
CA TRP A 59 -1.54 7.01 -9.73
C TRP A 59 -0.28 6.86 -8.87
N ALA A 60 0.19 7.95 -8.24
CA ALA A 60 1.39 7.93 -7.40
C ALA A 60 1.17 7.13 -6.12
N HIS A 61 -0.05 7.14 -5.56
CA HIS A 61 -0.37 6.30 -4.40
C HIS A 61 -0.35 4.81 -4.76
N TYR A 62 -0.89 4.46 -5.91
CA TYR A 62 -0.90 3.07 -6.39
C TYR A 62 0.53 2.56 -6.61
N LEU A 63 1.35 3.29 -7.36
CA LEU A 63 2.75 2.90 -7.61
C LEU A 63 3.59 2.92 -6.33
N GLY A 64 3.39 3.91 -5.47
CA GLY A 64 4.06 3.97 -4.16
C GLY A 64 3.70 2.77 -3.30
N GLY A 65 2.40 2.47 -3.16
CA GLY A 65 1.90 1.33 -2.39
C GLY A 65 2.44 -0.02 -2.88
N ILE A 66 2.52 -0.22 -4.19
CA ILE A 66 3.16 -1.42 -4.77
C ILE A 66 4.64 -1.45 -4.42
N ALA A 67 5.36 -0.35 -4.66
CA ALA A 67 6.80 -0.28 -4.43
C ALA A 67 7.17 -0.55 -2.97
N GLY A 68 6.44 0.04 -2.03
CA GLY A 68 6.65 -0.16 -0.59
C GLY A 68 6.46 -1.61 -0.15
N GLN A 69 5.36 -2.24 -0.59
CA GLN A 69 5.09 -3.63 -0.28
C GLN A 69 6.10 -4.57 -0.92
N ALA A 70 6.43 -4.35 -2.20
CA ALA A 70 7.40 -5.16 -2.93
C ALA A 70 8.80 -5.04 -2.33
N LEU A 71 9.24 -3.83 -1.96
CA LEU A 71 10.52 -3.63 -1.28
C LEU A 71 10.56 -4.35 0.05
N TYR A 72 9.49 -4.28 0.85
CA TYR A 72 9.47 -4.99 2.12
C TYR A 72 9.57 -6.51 1.91
N LEU A 73 8.74 -7.06 1.02
CA LEU A 73 8.75 -8.48 0.64
C LEU A 73 10.15 -8.93 0.20
N LEU A 74 10.79 -8.19 -0.71
CA LEU A 74 12.07 -8.57 -1.29
C LEU A 74 13.25 -8.46 -0.31
N LEU A 75 13.19 -7.53 0.65
CA LEU A 75 14.29 -7.25 1.56
C LEU A 75 14.20 -8.02 2.88
N PHE A 76 13.00 -8.35 3.35
CA PHE A 76 12.80 -8.87 4.71
C PHE A 76 12.17 -10.27 4.78
N LEU A 77 11.54 -10.76 3.70
CA LEU A 77 10.97 -12.10 3.68
C LEU A 77 11.93 -13.08 2.98
N PRO A 78 11.96 -14.35 3.42
CA PRO A 78 12.70 -15.39 2.72
C PRO A 78 12.24 -15.53 1.26
N SER A 79 13.19 -15.74 0.35
CA SER A 79 12.86 -15.99 -1.06
C SER A 79 12.03 -17.27 -1.21
N SER A 80 10.97 -17.21 -2.00
CA SER A 80 10.08 -18.34 -2.29
C SER A 80 9.95 -18.58 -3.79
N PRO A 81 9.76 -19.83 -4.26
CA PRO A 81 9.42 -20.11 -5.67
C PRO A 81 8.17 -19.36 -6.15
N LEU A 82 7.29 -18.96 -5.22
CA LEU A 82 6.05 -18.23 -5.50
C LEU A 82 6.22 -16.70 -5.48
N MET A 83 7.45 -16.18 -5.37
CA MET A 83 7.72 -14.74 -5.30
C MET A 83 7.08 -13.97 -6.46
N ALA A 84 7.19 -14.48 -7.69
CA ALA A 84 6.56 -13.86 -8.86
C ALA A 84 5.03 -13.77 -8.73
N VAL A 85 4.39 -14.81 -8.18
CA VAL A 85 2.95 -14.82 -7.93
C VAL A 85 2.59 -13.80 -6.85
N GLY A 86 3.36 -13.73 -5.77
CA GLY A 86 3.20 -12.72 -4.72
C GLY A 86 3.28 -11.29 -5.25
N LEU A 87 4.23 -11.00 -6.14
CA LEU A 87 4.34 -9.69 -6.80
C LEU A 87 3.12 -9.36 -7.67
N VAL A 88 2.58 -10.33 -8.41
CA VAL A 88 1.33 -10.13 -9.16
C VAL A 88 0.15 -9.87 -8.21
N PHE A 89 0.11 -10.58 -7.08
CA PHE A 89 -0.90 -10.37 -6.05
C PHE A 89 -0.86 -8.95 -5.50
N LEU A 90 0.34 -8.39 -5.27
CA LEU A 90 0.51 -7.00 -4.85
C LEU A 90 -0.09 -6.00 -5.85
N LEU A 91 0.03 -6.24 -7.16
CA LEU A 91 -0.57 -5.36 -8.18
C LEU A 91 -2.09 -5.31 -8.02
N VAL A 92 -2.72 -6.49 -7.88
CA VAL A 92 -4.19 -6.59 -7.78
C VAL A 92 -4.68 -6.01 -6.45
N TRP A 93 -4.09 -6.39 -5.33
CA TRP A 93 -4.54 -5.96 -4.01
C TRP A 93 -4.30 -4.47 -3.74
N SER A 94 -3.26 -3.89 -4.33
CA SER A 94 -3.00 -2.44 -4.23
C SER A 94 -4.10 -1.57 -4.87
N LEU A 95 -5.03 -2.15 -5.63
CA LEU A 95 -6.23 -1.44 -6.07
C LEU A 95 -7.09 -0.99 -4.87
N LEU A 96 -7.12 -1.74 -3.77
CA LEU A 96 -7.81 -1.32 -2.55
C LEU A 96 -7.17 -0.06 -1.94
N LEU A 97 -5.83 0.02 -1.96
CA LEU A 97 -5.12 1.22 -1.55
C LEU A 97 -5.47 2.41 -2.46
N LEU A 98 -5.55 2.20 -3.77
CA LEU A 98 -5.98 3.23 -4.70
C LEU A 98 -7.43 3.70 -4.44
N VAL A 99 -8.34 2.78 -4.12
CA VAL A 99 -9.73 3.10 -3.73
C VAL A 99 -9.76 3.96 -2.47
N GLY A 100 -8.97 3.58 -1.45
CA GLY A 100 -8.80 4.39 -0.24
C GLY A 100 -8.27 5.79 -0.57
N ALA A 101 -7.20 5.86 -1.37
CA ALA A 101 -6.59 7.14 -1.76
C ALA A 101 -7.55 8.03 -2.54
N TYR A 102 -8.37 7.46 -3.42
CA TYR A 102 -9.44 8.18 -4.10
C TYR A 102 -10.44 8.77 -3.09
N ALA A 103 -10.94 7.97 -2.15
CA ALA A 103 -11.87 8.44 -1.13
C ALA A 103 -11.26 9.55 -0.27
N GLY A 104 -10.01 9.38 0.18
CA GLY A 104 -9.32 10.35 1.01
C GLY A 104 -9.07 11.68 0.28
N ALA A 105 -8.67 11.59 -0.98
CA ALA A 105 -8.49 12.75 -1.84
C ALA A 105 -9.81 13.52 -2.04
N ARG A 106 -10.94 12.82 -2.18
CA ARG A 106 -12.27 13.43 -2.28
C ARG A 106 -12.68 14.14 -1.00
N VAL A 107 -12.38 13.56 0.17
CA VAL A 107 -12.66 14.20 1.47
C VAL A 107 -11.86 15.48 1.62
N ARG A 108 -10.56 15.48 1.26
CA ARG A 108 -9.69 16.66 1.39
C ARG A 108 -10.01 17.80 0.41
N MET A 109 -10.61 17.49 -0.73
CA MET A 109 -10.94 18.48 -1.77
C MET A 109 -12.35 19.05 -1.66
N ARG A 110 -13.18 18.54 -0.75
CA ARG A 110 -14.46 19.15 -0.39
C ARG A 110 -14.23 20.21 0.67
#